data_AF-A0A1M3IKB7-F1
#
_entry.id   AF-A0A1M3IKB7-F1
#
_cell.length_a   1.000
_cell.length_b   1.000
_cell.length_c   1.000
_cell.angle_alpha   90.00
_cell.angle_beta   90.00
_cell.angle_gamma   90.00
#
_symmetry.space_group_name_H-M   'P 1'
#
loop_
_entity.id
_entity.type
_entity.pdbx_description
1 polymer ?
#
loop_
_entity_poly.entity_id
_entity_poly.type
_entity_poly.pdbx_seq_one_letter_code
_entity_poly.pdbx_strand_id
1 'polypeptide(L)'
;MIRTYILEYAPVAFVILFIVYALIKVRIIRRKKLDRGYWDLFINTIVPVNKQTIKNTFQEKLKQYYKQSNKVNYVFYVLFFVVGLLYFMMWSIV
;
A
#
# COMPACT_ATOMS: atom_id res chain seq x y z
N MET A 1 -30.91 0.75 -2.93
CA MET A 1 -30.36 -0.06 -1.82
C MET A 1 -28.86 -0.27 -1.97
N ILE A 2 -28.36 -1.00 -2.97
CA ILE A 2 -26.90 -1.25 -3.16
C ILE A 2 -26.06 0.03 -3.13
N ARG A 3 -26.53 1.10 -3.78
CA ARG A 3 -25.87 2.42 -3.78
C ARG A 3 -25.67 3.02 -2.38
N THR A 4 -26.71 2.99 -1.54
CA THR A 4 -26.66 3.54 -0.18
C THR A 4 -25.67 2.77 0.69
N TYR A 5 -25.68 1.44 0.58
CA TYR A 5 -24.66 0.58 1.22
C TYR A 5 -23.25 0.93 0.74
N ILE A 6 -23.01 1.12 -0.56
CA ILE A 6 -21.67 1.47 -1.06
C ILE A 6 -21.21 2.83 -0.49
N LEU A 7 -22.08 3.84 -0.44
CA LEU A 7 -21.73 5.17 0.07
C LEU A 7 -21.48 5.18 1.59
N GLU A 8 -22.23 4.42 2.38
CA GLU A 8 -22.05 4.32 3.83
C GLU A 8 -20.80 3.52 4.22
N TYR A 9 -20.52 2.41 3.51
CA TYR A 9 -19.41 1.51 3.85
C TYR A 9 -18.11 1.83 3.11
N ALA A 10 -18.10 2.68 2.09
CA ALA A 10 -16.88 3.08 1.40
C ALA A 10 -15.80 3.68 2.32
N PRO A 11 -16.12 4.60 3.27
CA PRO A 11 -15.14 5.08 4.25
C PRO A 11 -14.51 3.94 5.06
N VAL A 12 -15.33 2.98 5.49
CA VAL A 12 -14.87 1.79 6.23
C VAL A 12 -13.96 0.93 5.35
N ALA A 13 -14.30 0.73 4.09
CA ALA A 13 -13.48 -0.01 3.13
C ALA A 13 -12.10 0.63 2.92
N PHE A 14 -12.02 1.96 2.83
CA PHE A 14 -10.75 2.68 2.75
C PHE A 14 -9.89 2.51 4.01
N VAL A 15 -10.50 2.61 5.19
CA VAL A 15 -9.80 2.39 6.47
C VAL A 15 -9.26 0.97 6.55
N ILE A 16 -10.06 -0.04 6.20
CA ILE A 16 -9.63 -1.44 6.17
C ILE A 16 -8.47 -1.63 5.20
N LEU A 17 -8.55 -1.06 3.99
CA LEU A 17 -7.48 -1.11 3.00
C LEU A 17 -6.16 -0.54 3.57
N PHE A 18 -6.23 0.58 4.29
CA PHE A 18 -5.06 1.22 4.88
C PHE A 18 -4.45 0.39 6.01
N ILE A 19 -5.27 -0.18 6.88
CA ILE A 19 -4.83 -1.07 7.96
C ILE A 19 -4.16 -2.32 7.39
N VAL A 20 -4.79 -2.98 6.41
CA VAL A 20 -4.24 -4.18 5.77
C VAL A 20 -2.91 -3.86 5.09
N TYR A 21 -2.82 -2.74 4.38
CA TYR A 21 -1.57 -2.28 3.76
C TYR A 21 -0.45 -2.08 4.79
N ALA A 22 -0.74 -1.37 5.89
CA ALA A 22 0.21 -1.15 6.97
C ALA A 22 0.69 -2.48 7.59
N LEU A 23 -0.22 -3.40 7.89
CA LEU A 23 0.09 -4.71 8.46
C LEU A 23 0.97 -5.56 7.52
N ILE A 24 0.67 -5.58 6.22
CA ILE A 24 1.48 -6.29 5.22
C ILE A 24 2.90 -5.71 5.19
N LYS A 25 3.03 -4.38 5.15
CA LYS A 25 4.32 -3.69 5.19
C LYS A 25 5.13 -4.02 6.43
N VAL A 26 4.53 -3.91 7.62
CA VAL A 26 5.14 -4.29 8.91
C VAL A 26 5.65 -5.73 8.86
N ARG A 27 4.81 -6.65 8.37
CA ARG A 27 5.15 -8.07 8.27
C ARG A 27 6.34 -8.33 7.34
N ILE A 28 6.45 -7.60 6.22
CA ILE A 28 7.58 -7.74 5.28
C ILE A 28 8.87 -7.22 5.93
N ILE A 29 8.85 -6.08 6.61
CA ILE A 29 10.02 -5.52 7.30
C ILE A 29 10.53 -6.53 8.36
N ARG A 30 9.64 -7.03 9.22
CA ARG A 30 9.97 -8.03 10.25
C ARG A 30 10.54 -9.31 9.65
N ARG A 31 9.95 -9.83 8.57
CA ARG A 31 10.45 -11.04 7.89
C ARG A 31 11.86 -10.88 7.33
N LYS A 32 12.25 -9.67 6.92
CA LYS A 32 13.57 -9.39 6.35
C LYS A 32 14.62 -9.01 7.40
N LYS A 33 14.25 -8.97 8.69
CA LYS A 33 15.13 -8.59 9.82
C LYS A 33 15.79 -7.22 9.61
N LEU A 34 15.03 -6.26 9.08
CA LEU A 34 15.48 -4.89 8.85
C LEU A 34 15.11 -4.01 10.06
N ASP A 35 15.65 -4.36 11.22
CA ASP A 35 15.22 -3.79 12.51
C ASP A 35 15.82 -2.40 12.79
N ARG A 36 16.95 -2.05 12.14
CA ARG A 36 17.53 -0.70 12.21
C ARG A 36 16.82 0.23 11.23
N GLY A 37 16.23 1.32 11.73
CA GLY A 37 15.53 2.30 10.90
C GLY A 37 14.15 1.84 10.41
N TYR A 38 13.46 0.99 11.20
CA TYR A 38 12.15 0.43 10.86
C TYR A 38 11.14 1.50 10.37
N TRP A 39 11.01 2.59 11.13
CA TRP A 39 10.07 3.67 10.81
C TRP A 39 10.49 4.44 9.57
N ASP A 40 11.78 4.73 9.41
CA ASP A 40 12.32 5.37 8.21
C ASP A 40 12.10 4.52 6.98
N LEU A 41 12.33 3.20 7.08
CA LEU A 41 12.07 2.26 6.00
C LEU A 41 10.58 2.22 5.64
N PHE A 42 9.70 2.19 6.64
CA PHE A 42 8.26 2.19 6.42
C PHE A 42 7.82 3.45 5.68
N ILE A 43 8.20 4.63 6.18
CA ILE A 43 7.80 5.95 5.65
C ILE A 43 8.39 6.17 4.26
N ASN A 44 9.70 5.98 4.08
CA ASN A 44 10.36 6.23 2.79
C ASN A 44 9.89 5.28 1.69
N THR A 45 9.38 4.10 2.05
CA THR A 45 8.85 3.17 1.06
C THR A 45 7.34 3.27 0.90
N ILE A 46 6.63 4.19 1.58
CA ILE A 46 5.21 4.46 1.29
C ILE A 46 5.07 4.71 -0.21
N VAL A 47 5.96 5.54 -0.76
CA VAL A 47 6.10 5.75 -2.20
C VAL A 47 6.96 4.62 -2.81
N PRO A 48 6.61 4.08 -3.98
CA PRO A 48 7.41 3.07 -4.66
C PRO A 48 8.83 3.58 -4.95
N VAL A 49 9.82 2.78 -4.57
CA VAL A 49 11.24 3.12 -4.79
C VAL A 49 11.59 2.91 -6.27
N ASN A 50 12.33 3.84 -6.88
CA ASN A 50 12.72 3.73 -8.28
C ASN A 50 13.57 2.48 -8.55
N LYS A 51 13.41 1.87 -9.73
CA LYS A 51 14.20 0.71 -10.19
C LYS A 51 15.70 0.98 -10.13
N GLN A 52 16.14 2.21 -10.42
CA GLN A 52 17.55 2.61 -10.35
C GLN A 52 18.10 2.53 -8.91
N THR A 53 17.36 3.05 -7.93
CA THR A 53 17.70 2.99 -6.51
C THR A 53 17.79 1.55 -6.00
N ILE A 54 16.87 0.67 -6.45
CA ILE A 54 16.90 -0.76 -6.11
C ILE A 54 18.14 -1.45 -6.70
N LYS A 55 18.53 -1.11 -7.93
CA LYS A 55 19.74 -1.67 -8.56
C LYS A 55 21.01 -1.24 -7.82
N ASN A 56 21.06 0.02 -7.39
CA ASN A 56 22.20 0.61 -6.68
C ASN A 56 22.25 0.24 -5.19
N THR A 57 21.26 -0.49 -4.67
CA THR A 57 21.26 -0.97 -3.29
C THR A 57 22.16 -2.20 -3.15
N PHE A 58 23.28 -2.06 -2.43
CA PHE A 58 24.25 -3.14 -2.20
C PHE A 58 23.76 -4.23 -1.23
N GLN A 59 22.87 -3.88 -0.30
CA GLN A 59 22.32 -4.83 0.66
C GLN A 59 21.21 -5.68 0.02
N GLU A 60 21.49 -6.96 -0.21
CA GLU A 60 20.55 -7.88 -0.89
C GLU A 60 19.20 -8.01 -0.16
N LYS A 61 19.20 -8.02 1.18
CA LYS A 61 17.97 -8.05 2.00
C LYS A 61 17.10 -6.82 1.78
N LEU A 62 17.73 -5.64 1.73
CA LEU A 62 17.07 -4.35 1.52
C LEU A 62 16.54 -4.24 0.07
N LYS A 63 17.32 -4.72 -0.90
CA LYS A 63 16.92 -4.82 -2.30
C LYS A 63 15.69 -5.70 -2.50
N GLN A 64 15.66 -6.87 -1.85
CA GLN A 64 14.49 -7.75 -1.86
C GLN A 64 13.29 -7.12 -1.17
N TYR A 65 13.52 -6.41 -0.07
CA TYR A 65 12.48 -5.63 0.62
C TYR A 65 11.88 -4.58 -0.31
N TYR A 66 12.67 -3.74 -0.97
CA TYR A 66 12.17 -2.71 -1.88
C TYR A 66 11.37 -3.31 -3.05
N LYS A 67 11.85 -4.40 -3.65
CA LYS A 67 11.10 -5.09 -4.71
C LYS A 67 9.74 -5.58 -4.22
N GLN A 68 9.68 -6.17 -3.03
CA GLN A 68 8.45 -6.70 -2.45
C GLN A 68 7.51 -5.58 -1.98
N SER A 69 8.04 -4.55 -1.33
CA SER A 69 7.33 -3.35 -0.92
C SER A 69 6.70 -2.65 -2.12
N ASN A 70 7.44 -2.47 -3.22
CA ASN A 70 6.89 -1.88 -4.44
C ASN A 70 5.69 -2.66 -4.96
N LYS A 71 5.76 -4.00 -5.03
CA LYS A 71 4.63 -4.83 -5.45
C LYS A 71 3.40 -4.60 -4.57
N VAL A 72 3.58 -4.54 -3.25
CA VAL A 72 2.49 -4.26 -2.31
C VAL A 72 1.91 -2.86 -2.51
N ASN A 73 2.76 -1.85 -2.70
CA ASN A 73 2.31 -0.49 -3.00
C ASN A 73 1.49 -0.44 -4.29
N TYR A 74 1.95 -1.09 -5.37
CA TYR A 74 1.21 -1.14 -6.62
C TYR A 74 -0.17 -1.79 -6.44
N VAL A 75 -0.24 -2.94 -5.76
CA VAL A 75 -1.52 -3.61 -5.49
C VAL A 75 -2.44 -2.72 -4.65
N PHE A 76 -1.91 -2.08 -3.61
CA PHE A 76 -2.66 -1.16 -2.78
C PHE A 76 -3.20 0.03 -3.56
N TYR A 77 -2.37 0.69 -4.38
CA TYR A 77 -2.81 1.85 -5.18
C TYR A 77 -3.82 1.47 -6.24
N VAL A 78 -3.67 0.31 -6.89
CA VAL A 78 -4.67 -0.19 -7.85
C VAL A 78 -6.01 -0.43 -7.14
N LEU A 79 -6.00 -1.13 -6.00
CA LEU A 79 -7.23 -1.38 -5.23
C LEU A 79 -7.84 -0.08 -4.71
N PHE A 80 -7.03 0.82 -4.18
CA PHE A 80 -7.47 2.13 -3.68
C PHE A 80 -8.11 2.95 -4.80
N PHE A 81 -7.50 2.96 -5.98
CA PHE A 81 -8.04 3.65 -7.15
C PHE A 81 -9.35 3.02 -7.61
N VAL A 82 -9.44 1.68 -7.69
CA VAL A 82 -10.69 0.98 -8.06
C VAL A 82 -11.82 1.28 -7.08
N VAL A 83 -11.56 1.19 -5.77
CA VAL A 83 -12.56 1.49 -4.74
C VAL A 83 -12.98 2.96 -4.81
N GLY A 84 -12.04 3.88 -5.01
CA GLY A 84 -12.33 5.29 -5.23
C GLY A 84 -13.15 5.55 -6.47
N LEU A 85 -12.83 4.90 -7.59
CA LEU A 85 -13.55 5.07 -8.84
C LEU A 85 -14.99 4.54 -8.72
N LEU A 86 -15.19 3.39 -8.07
CA LEU A 86 -16.52 2.87 -7.76
C LEU A 86 -17.33 3.83 -6.87
N TYR A 87 -16.69 4.39 -5.84
CA TYR A 87 -17.31 5.38 -4.97
C TYR A 87 -17.72 6.65 -5.75
N PHE A 88 -16.81 7.20 -6.55
CA PHE A 88 -17.07 8.39 -7.37
C PHE A 88 -18.15 8.14 -8.42
N MET A 89 -18.18 6.98 -9.09
CA MET A 89 -19.25 6.65 -10.03
C MET A 89 -20.61 6.64 -9.33
N MET A 90 -20.71 6.00 -8.16
CA MET A 90 -21.96 5.93 -7.38
C MET A 90 -22.37 7.29 -6.79
N TRP A 91 -21.42 8.18 -6.54
CA TRP A 91 -21.68 9.59 -6.21
C TRP A 91 -22.12 10.37 -7.44
N SER A 92 -21.43 10.30 -8.57
CA SER A 92 -21.69 11.12 -9.77
C SER A 92 -23.03 10.87 -10.46
N ILE A 93 -23.70 9.76 -10.13
CA ILE A 93 -25.07 9.45 -10.54
C ILE A 93 -26.11 10.21 -9.65
N VAL A 94 -25.66 11.19 -8.84
CA VAL A 94 -26.46 12.20 -8.12
C VAL A 94 -26.75 13.38 -9.03
#